data_AF-A0A3C0C9N8-F1
#
_entry.id   AF-A0A3C0C9N8-F1
#
_cell.length_a   1.000
_cell.length_b   1.000
_cell.length_c   1.000
_cell.angle_alpha   90.00
_cell.angle_beta   90.00
_cell.angle_gamma   90.00
#
_symmetry.space_group_name_H-M   'P 1'
#
loop_
_entity.id
_entity.type
_entity.pdbx_description
1 polymer ?
#
loop_
_entity_poly.entity_id
_entity_poly.type
_entity_poly.pdbx_seq_one_letter_code
_entity_poly.pdbx_strand_id
1 'polypeptide(L)'
;MAELGMNLFFSGKIGASSDNTFDFGHEMRVFFERQQQRMGFDDEFLADHFAICSRSAALRLMKLFHQGKSLKPVFVKRIQELLCISDREFAEFEKSFKVRALTSRNMFFAKLRLFLKHADEIASTPAYANVVFHTLKGPKVPFRRSRPLTLGELLSCYVSEQLIFTNLSGHRSYVYAIDGGIGRRALHAFDSRTGAFFRTLDPKIHRRMMWIYENFEPSFAYTPSVWTIPRLIDVLETKGAQEEH
;
A
#
# COMPACT_ATOMS: atom_id res chain seq x y z
N MET A 1 50.32 22.50 28.48
CA MET A 1 49.92 21.87 27.21
C MET A 1 48.83 20.87 27.55
N ALA A 2 47.59 21.21 27.23
CA ALA A 2 46.41 20.37 27.46
C ALA A 2 45.63 20.31 26.15
N GLU A 3 45.56 19.12 25.54
CA GLU A 3 44.72 18.86 24.38
C GLU A 3 43.29 18.59 24.87
N LEU A 4 42.39 19.50 24.50
CA LEU A 4 40.95 19.33 24.48
C LEU A 4 40.57 19.10 23.02
N GLY A 5 39.96 17.95 22.71
CA GLY A 5 39.66 17.55 21.33
C GLY A 5 38.46 16.60 21.22
N MET A 6 37.30 17.08 21.66
CA MET A 6 35.94 16.73 21.22
C MET A 6 35.68 15.33 20.61
N ASN A 7 35.12 14.44 21.43
CA ASN A 7 34.20 13.39 20.98
C ASN A 7 32.86 14.03 20.55
N LEU A 8 32.59 14.07 19.24
CA LEU A 8 31.24 14.31 18.73
C LEU A 8 30.57 12.96 18.46
N PHE A 9 29.88 12.47 19.49
CA PHE A 9 28.83 11.46 19.34
C PHE A 9 27.69 12.03 18.52
N PHE A 10 27.59 11.66 17.24
CA PHE A 10 26.32 11.73 16.51
C PHE A 10 25.42 10.57 16.97
N SER A 11 24.86 10.70 18.17
CA SER A 11 23.68 9.95 18.61
C SER A 11 22.44 10.57 17.95
N GLY A 12 22.32 10.40 16.64
CA GLY A 12 21.03 10.49 15.96
C GLY A 12 20.23 9.26 16.32
N LYS A 13 19.45 9.33 17.40
CA LYS A 13 18.39 8.36 17.69
C LYS A 13 17.42 8.36 16.51
N ILE A 14 17.65 7.47 15.55
CA ILE A 14 16.63 6.99 14.63
C ILE A 14 15.65 6.25 15.54
N GLY A 15 14.55 6.93 15.87
CA GLY A 15 13.48 6.34 16.66
C GLY A 15 13.04 5.02 16.03
N ALA A 16 13.05 3.96 16.83
CA ALA A 16 12.43 2.70 16.47
C ALA A 16 10.96 2.94 16.12
N SER A 17 10.54 2.63 14.89
CA SER A 17 9.13 2.33 14.57
C SER A 17 8.96 1.61 13.23
N SER A 18 8.48 0.35 13.32
CA SER A 18 7.82 -0.49 12.30
C SER A 18 8.62 -0.98 11.08
N ASP A 19 9.57 -1.91 11.28
CA ASP A 19 10.38 -2.55 10.23
C ASP A 19 9.67 -3.60 9.35
N ASN A 20 8.34 -3.66 9.28
CA ASN A 20 7.68 -4.73 8.51
C ASN A 20 6.25 -4.41 8.03
N THR A 21 5.99 -3.17 7.64
CA THR A 21 4.72 -2.84 6.97
C THR A 21 4.84 -3.18 5.49
N PHE A 22 4.05 -4.15 5.01
CA PHE A 22 3.93 -4.43 3.58
C PHE A 22 3.21 -3.24 2.93
N ASP A 23 3.97 -2.27 2.42
CA ASP A 23 3.51 -1.01 1.79
C ASP A 23 4.50 -0.59 0.70
N PHE A 24 4.05 -0.34 -0.54
CA PHE A 24 4.94 -0.03 -1.66
C PHE A 24 5.75 1.24 -1.45
N GLY A 25 5.13 2.30 -0.93
CA GLY A 25 5.81 3.58 -0.68
C GLY A 25 6.88 3.44 0.39
N HIS A 26 6.57 2.70 1.46
CA HIS A 26 7.55 2.37 2.50
C HIS A 26 8.68 1.49 1.96
N GLU A 27 8.38 0.40 1.26
CA GLU A 27 9.40 -0.51 0.73
C GLU A 27 10.28 0.17 -0.33
N MET A 28 9.70 1.03 -1.17
CA MET A 28 10.44 1.84 -2.13
C MET A 28 11.38 2.79 -1.40
N ARG A 29 10.90 3.49 -0.36
CA ARG A 29 11.76 4.32 0.48
C ARG A 29 12.94 3.53 1.05
N VAL A 30 12.69 2.38 1.68
CA VAL A 30 13.75 1.52 2.24
C VAL A 30 14.73 1.05 1.17
N PHE A 31 14.24 0.71 -0.03
CA PHE A 31 15.08 0.32 -1.17
C PHE A 31 16.07 1.43 -1.57
N PHE A 32 15.59 2.68 -1.67
CA PHE A 32 16.43 3.84 -2.00
C PHE A 32 17.37 4.23 -0.84
N GLU A 33 16.88 4.25 0.41
CA GLU A 33 17.67 4.58 1.60
C GLU A 33 18.86 3.61 1.78
N ARG A 34 18.66 2.32 1.51
CA ARG A 34 19.76 1.33 1.53
C ARG A 34 20.84 1.65 0.51
N GLN A 35 20.47 2.11 -0.68
CA GLN A 35 21.43 2.49 -1.70
C GLN A 35 22.13 3.80 -1.36
N GLN A 36 21.40 4.78 -0.84
CA GLN A 36 21.95 6.03 -0.33
C GLN A 36 23.01 5.78 0.76
N GLN A 37 22.72 4.91 1.72
CA GLN A 37 23.67 4.49 2.77
C GLN A 37 24.92 3.81 2.18
N ARG A 38 24.74 2.93 1.19
CA ARG A 38 25.87 2.24 0.52
C ARG A 38 26.80 3.21 -0.21
N MET A 39 26.26 4.28 -0.77
CA MET A 39 27.03 5.30 -1.48
C MET A 39 27.61 6.37 -0.53
N GLY A 40 27.20 6.37 0.74
CA GLY A 40 27.59 7.40 1.70
C GLY A 40 27.02 8.78 1.37
N PHE A 41 25.88 8.83 0.68
CA PHE A 41 25.22 10.09 0.33
C PHE A 41 24.22 10.48 1.41
N ASP A 42 24.18 11.75 1.79
CA ASP A 42 23.14 12.32 2.64
C ASP A 42 22.12 13.12 1.80
N ASP A 43 21.08 13.61 2.45
CA ASP A 43 20.02 14.36 1.78
C ASP A 43 20.54 15.69 1.22
N GLU A 44 21.56 16.28 1.84
CA GLU A 44 22.18 17.52 1.38
C GLU A 44 22.91 17.27 0.05
N PHE A 45 23.69 16.20 -0.05
CA PHE A 45 24.33 15.77 -1.29
C PHE A 45 23.30 15.52 -2.38
N LEU A 46 22.23 14.76 -2.08
CA LEU A 46 21.18 14.50 -3.06
C LEU A 46 20.49 15.80 -3.51
N ALA A 47 20.23 16.72 -2.58
CA ALA A 47 19.61 18.01 -2.87
C ALA A 47 20.49 18.93 -3.73
N ASP A 48 21.80 18.95 -3.49
CA ASP A 48 22.76 19.74 -4.26
C ASP A 48 22.85 19.28 -5.73
N HIS A 49 22.61 17.99 -5.97
CA HIS A 49 22.65 17.39 -7.31
C HIS A 49 21.25 17.21 -7.94
N PHE A 50 20.20 17.71 -7.27
CA PHE A 50 18.80 17.61 -7.69
C PHE A 50 18.41 18.72 -8.68
N ALA A 51 18.98 18.68 -9.89
CA ALA A 51 18.88 19.73 -10.91
C ALA A 51 17.46 20.09 -11.42
N ILE A 52 16.40 19.42 -10.95
CA ILE A 52 15.01 19.59 -11.40
C ILE A 52 14.28 20.69 -10.60
N CYS A 53 14.80 21.10 -9.44
CA CYS A 53 14.22 22.16 -8.62
C CYS A 53 15.27 22.85 -7.75
N SER A 54 14.88 23.89 -7.02
CA SER A 54 15.78 24.53 -6.07
C SER A 54 16.19 23.57 -4.94
N ARG A 55 17.39 23.77 -4.39
CA ARG A 55 17.93 23.00 -3.26
C ARG A 55 16.93 22.87 -2.09
N SER A 56 16.32 23.98 -1.67
CA SER A 56 15.31 23.97 -0.59
C SER A 56 14.05 23.19 -0.95
N ALA A 57 13.67 23.14 -2.23
CA ALA A 57 12.58 22.29 -2.69
C ALA A 57 12.99 20.82 -2.70
N ALA A 58 14.21 20.50 -3.12
CA ALA A 58 14.76 19.15 -3.11
C ALA A 58 14.83 18.57 -1.68
N LEU A 59 15.35 19.33 -0.70
CA LEU A 59 15.34 18.92 0.71
C LEU A 59 13.94 18.65 1.24
N ARG A 60 12.96 19.49 0.88
CA ARG A 60 11.56 19.23 1.23
C ARG A 60 11.04 17.95 0.58
N LEU A 61 11.40 17.68 -0.67
CA LEU A 61 11.02 16.44 -1.36
C LEU A 61 11.65 15.22 -0.70
N MET A 62 12.94 15.26 -0.34
CA MET A 62 13.60 14.17 0.40
C MET A 62 12.90 13.94 1.74
N LYS A 63 12.63 15.00 2.50
CA LYS A 63 11.86 14.89 3.74
C LYS A 63 10.48 14.24 3.54
N LEU A 64 9.74 14.61 2.49
CA LEU A 64 8.46 13.98 2.17
C LEU A 64 8.62 12.51 1.80
N PHE A 65 9.67 12.17 1.06
CA PHE A 65 10.01 10.80 0.68
C PHE A 65 10.34 9.93 1.90
N HIS A 66 11.18 10.43 2.81
CA HIS A 66 11.51 9.76 4.06
C HIS A 66 10.28 9.57 4.97
N GLN A 67 9.28 10.45 4.85
CA GLN A 67 7.98 10.30 5.50
C GLN A 67 7.04 9.30 4.82
N GLY A 68 7.48 8.59 3.77
CA GLY A 68 6.68 7.61 3.03
C GLY A 68 5.62 8.22 2.12
N LYS A 69 5.71 9.52 1.80
CA LYS A 69 4.75 10.17 0.89
C LYS A 69 5.11 9.88 -0.56
N SER A 70 4.07 9.73 -1.39
CA SER A 70 4.26 9.54 -2.82
C SER A 70 4.93 10.75 -3.46
N LEU A 71 6.01 10.51 -4.20
CA LEU A 71 6.62 11.51 -5.07
C LEU A 71 6.05 11.41 -6.49
N LYS A 72 6.21 12.49 -7.27
CA LYS A 72 5.95 12.44 -8.71
C LYS A 72 6.99 11.53 -9.39
N PRO A 73 6.62 10.81 -10.46
CA PRO A 73 7.55 9.89 -11.15
C PRO A 73 8.87 10.53 -11.60
N VAL A 74 8.83 11.78 -12.04
CA VAL A 74 10.03 12.53 -12.44
C VAL A 74 11.04 12.68 -11.30
N PHE A 75 10.57 12.85 -10.06
CA PHE A 75 11.44 12.96 -8.90
C PHE A 75 12.00 11.60 -8.49
N VAL A 76 11.18 10.55 -8.52
CA VAL A 76 11.65 9.17 -8.26
C VAL A 76 12.76 8.79 -9.23
N LYS A 77 12.55 9.04 -10.54
CA LYS A 77 13.56 8.79 -11.57
C LYS A 77 14.85 9.57 -11.30
N ARG A 78 14.76 10.82 -10.85
CA ARG A 78 15.96 11.60 -10.54
C ARG A 78 16.74 11.06 -9.35
N ILE A 79 16.05 10.65 -8.27
CA ILE A 79 16.72 10.01 -7.13
C ILE A 79 17.37 8.70 -7.60
N GLN A 80 16.69 7.95 -8.47
CA GLN A 80 17.19 6.69 -9.04
C GLN A 80 18.51 6.90 -9.79
N GLU A 81 18.56 7.93 -10.65
CA GLU A 81 19.77 8.33 -11.38
C GLU A 81 20.92 8.74 -10.44
N LEU A 82 20.63 9.56 -9.41
CA LEU A 82 21.63 10.03 -8.45
C LEU A 82 22.21 8.89 -7.60
N LEU A 83 21.39 7.87 -7.30
CA LEU A 83 21.80 6.69 -6.54
C LEU A 83 22.35 5.56 -7.42
N CYS A 84 22.58 5.84 -8.70
CA CYS A 84 23.08 4.88 -9.69
C CYS A 84 22.28 3.57 -9.73
N ILE A 85 20.97 3.64 -9.46
CA ILE A 85 20.07 2.50 -9.54
C ILE A 85 19.67 2.33 -11.01
N SER A 86 19.99 1.19 -11.61
CA SER A 86 19.61 0.94 -13.00
C SER A 86 18.10 0.76 -13.16
N ASP A 87 17.57 1.07 -14.35
CA ASP A 87 16.16 0.82 -14.68
C ASP A 87 15.79 -0.67 -14.48
N ARG A 88 16.75 -1.57 -14.72
CA ARG A 88 16.57 -3.00 -14.50
C ARG A 88 16.40 -3.34 -13.02
N GLU A 89 17.28 -2.84 -12.15
CA GLU A 89 17.18 -3.08 -10.71
C GLU A 89 15.88 -2.54 -10.13
N PHE A 90 15.49 -1.32 -10.54
CA PHE A 90 14.23 -0.75 -10.10
C PHE A 90 13.02 -1.56 -10.62
N ALA A 91 13.05 -2.00 -11.88
CA ALA A 91 12.00 -2.87 -12.44
C ALA A 91 11.92 -4.24 -11.75
N GLU A 92 13.05 -4.83 -11.36
CA GLU A 92 13.11 -6.09 -10.60
C GLU A 92 12.52 -5.92 -9.19
N PHE A 93 12.83 -4.81 -8.51
CA PHE A 93 12.19 -4.41 -7.25
C PHE A 93 10.66 -4.31 -7.40
N GLU A 94 10.19 -3.53 -8.39
CA GLU A 94 8.76 -3.38 -8.63
C GLU A 94 8.08 -4.71 -8.94
N LYS A 95 8.72 -5.56 -9.75
CA LYS A 95 8.21 -6.88 -10.12
C LYS A 95 8.08 -7.78 -8.90
N SER A 96 9.10 -7.81 -8.04
CA SER A 96 9.10 -8.59 -6.79
C SER A 96 7.94 -8.16 -5.88
N PHE A 97 7.76 -6.85 -5.68
CA PHE A 97 6.64 -6.33 -4.91
C PHE A 97 5.29 -6.73 -5.51
N LYS A 98 5.11 -6.53 -6.83
CA LYS A 98 3.87 -6.89 -7.55
C LYS A 98 3.54 -8.37 -7.41
N VAL A 99 4.52 -9.27 -7.49
CA VAL A 99 4.31 -10.70 -7.29
C VAL A 99 3.79 -10.99 -5.88
N ARG A 100 4.44 -10.46 -4.83
CA ARG A 100 3.98 -10.64 -3.44
C ARG A 100 2.58 -10.08 -3.21
N ALA A 101 2.27 -8.91 -3.79
CA ALA A 101 0.95 -8.30 -3.68
C ALA A 101 -0.14 -9.14 -4.35
N LEU A 102 0.13 -9.67 -5.55
CA LEU A 102 -0.77 -10.58 -6.26
C LEU A 102 -0.97 -11.89 -5.50
N THR A 103 0.08 -12.46 -4.92
CA THR A 103 -0.02 -13.65 -4.06
C THR A 103 -0.91 -13.38 -2.85
N SER A 104 -0.67 -12.27 -2.14
CA SER A 104 -1.48 -11.85 -0.99
C SER A 104 -2.96 -11.67 -1.37
N ARG A 105 -3.25 -11.04 -2.52
CA ARG A 105 -4.62 -10.92 -3.06
C ARG A 105 -5.25 -12.29 -3.30
N ASN A 106 -4.52 -13.17 -3.99
CA ASN A 106 -5.04 -14.48 -4.36
C ASN A 106 -5.35 -15.31 -3.12
N MET A 107 -4.49 -15.26 -2.08
CA MET A 107 -4.74 -15.90 -0.79
C MET A 107 -5.99 -15.34 -0.10
N PHE A 108 -6.17 -14.01 -0.09
CA PHE A 108 -7.38 -13.39 0.45
C PHE A 108 -8.64 -13.93 -0.24
N PHE A 109 -8.69 -13.92 -1.56
CA PHE A 109 -9.89 -14.36 -2.30
C PHE A 109 -10.11 -15.88 -2.24
N ALA A 110 -9.05 -16.68 -2.18
CA ALA A 110 -9.16 -18.12 -1.94
C ALA A 110 -9.77 -18.43 -0.57
N LYS A 111 -9.59 -17.55 0.42
CA LYS A 111 -10.13 -17.67 1.77
C LYS A 111 -11.23 -16.64 2.05
N LEU A 112 -11.90 -16.12 1.02
CA LEU A 112 -12.87 -15.02 1.16
C LEU A 112 -13.96 -15.33 2.19
N ARG A 113 -14.46 -16.57 2.23
CA ARG A 113 -15.49 -17.00 3.20
C ARG A 113 -15.00 -16.93 4.65
N LEU A 114 -13.74 -17.29 4.91
CA LEU A 114 -13.13 -17.18 6.23
C LEU A 114 -13.08 -15.70 6.66
N PHE A 115 -12.59 -14.83 5.78
CA PHE A 115 -12.55 -13.40 6.06
C PHE A 115 -13.93 -12.78 6.28
N LEU A 116 -14.95 -13.21 5.52
CA LEU A 116 -16.34 -12.76 5.73
C LEU A 116 -16.93 -13.28 7.05
N LYS A 117 -16.62 -14.52 7.45
CA LYS A 117 -17.03 -15.09 8.75
C LYS A 117 -16.51 -14.23 9.93
N HIS A 118 -15.26 -13.76 9.82
CA HIS A 118 -14.59 -12.96 10.86
C HIS A 118 -14.61 -11.45 10.55
N ALA A 119 -15.51 -10.95 9.70
CA ALA A 119 -15.47 -9.57 9.24
C ALA A 119 -15.60 -8.56 10.39
N ASP A 120 -16.50 -8.81 11.36
CA ASP A 120 -16.72 -7.92 12.50
C ASP A 120 -15.52 -7.90 13.46
N GLU A 121 -14.92 -9.05 13.73
CA GLU A 121 -13.69 -9.16 14.52
C GLU A 121 -12.54 -8.40 13.85
N ILE A 122 -12.36 -8.59 12.55
CA ILE A 122 -11.31 -7.92 11.77
C ILE A 122 -11.56 -6.42 11.77
N ALA A 123 -12.79 -5.96 11.54
CA ALA A 123 -13.14 -4.54 11.49
C ALA A 123 -13.06 -3.86 12.87
N SER A 124 -13.28 -4.59 13.97
CA SER A 124 -13.18 -4.05 15.33
C SER A 124 -11.77 -4.11 15.92
N THR A 125 -10.84 -4.85 15.30
CA THR A 125 -9.46 -4.99 15.78
C THR A 125 -8.49 -4.13 14.96
N PRO A 126 -7.97 -3.00 15.47
CA PRO A 126 -7.15 -2.07 14.69
C PRO A 126 -5.94 -2.71 13.99
N ALA A 127 -5.31 -3.70 14.62
CA ALA A 127 -4.16 -4.42 14.05
C ALA A 127 -4.52 -5.23 12.79
N TYR A 128 -5.73 -5.79 12.72
CA TYR A 128 -6.20 -6.57 11.57
C TYR A 128 -6.86 -5.67 10.54
N ALA A 129 -7.67 -4.74 11.02
CA ALA A 129 -8.40 -3.80 10.21
C ALA A 129 -7.48 -2.94 9.35
N ASN A 130 -6.32 -2.53 9.89
CA ASN A 130 -5.33 -1.70 9.18
C ASN A 130 -4.34 -2.48 8.29
N VAL A 131 -4.53 -3.79 8.07
CA VAL A 131 -3.70 -4.52 7.09
C VAL A 131 -3.90 -3.92 5.71
N VAL A 132 -2.82 -3.49 5.05
CA VAL A 132 -2.89 -2.86 3.74
C VAL A 132 -3.24 -3.90 2.67
N PHE A 133 -4.25 -3.61 1.86
CA PHE A 133 -4.70 -4.49 0.79
C PHE A 133 -4.25 -3.96 -0.59
N HIS A 134 -3.15 -4.52 -1.11
CA HIS A 134 -2.37 -3.99 -2.25
C HIS A 134 -2.93 -4.21 -3.65
N THR A 135 -4.24 -4.06 -3.82
CA THR A 135 -4.84 -4.21 -5.14
C THR A 135 -5.55 -2.98 -5.63
N LEU A 136 -5.94 -2.06 -4.75
CA LEU A 136 -6.45 -0.76 -5.15
C LEU A 136 -5.30 0.14 -5.57
N LYS A 137 -4.95 0.06 -6.86
CA LYS A 137 -4.56 1.29 -7.53
C LYS A 137 -5.80 2.18 -7.45
N GLY A 138 -5.77 3.23 -6.63
CA GLY A 138 -6.76 4.29 -6.75
C GLY A 138 -6.65 4.90 -8.15
N PRO A 139 -7.69 5.54 -8.68
CA PRO A 139 -7.57 6.15 -10.00
C PRO A 139 -6.47 7.24 -9.98
N LYS A 140 -5.94 7.65 -11.14
CA LYS A 140 -4.79 8.59 -11.22
C LYS A 140 -5.14 10.07 -11.02
N VAL A 141 -6.39 10.36 -10.70
CA VAL A 141 -6.95 11.70 -10.46
C VAL A 141 -6.61 12.14 -9.01
N PRO A 142 -6.54 13.43 -8.66
CA PRO A 142 -6.44 13.84 -7.25
C PRO A 142 -7.65 13.33 -6.44
N PHE A 143 -7.48 12.18 -5.79
CA PHE A 143 -8.45 11.67 -4.83
C PHE A 143 -8.26 12.37 -3.50
N ARG A 144 -9.36 12.50 -2.74
CA ARG A 144 -9.31 12.90 -1.32
C ARG A 144 -8.46 11.96 -0.46
N ARG A 145 -8.23 10.73 -0.93
CA ARG A 145 -7.56 9.68 -0.18
C ARG A 145 -6.04 9.72 -0.40
N SER A 146 -5.30 10.06 0.65
CA SER A 146 -3.83 10.10 0.67
C SER A 146 -3.17 8.77 1.08
N ARG A 147 -3.98 7.72 1.30
CA ARG A 147 -3.56 6.44 1.90
C ARG A 147 -4.18 5.24 1.17
N PRO A 148 -3.57 4.04 1.24
CA PRO A 148 -4.10 2.83 0.62
C PRO A 148 -5.38 2.34 1.31
N LEU A 149 -6.10 1.42 0.65
CA LEU A 149 -7.21 0.69 1.26
C LEU A 149 -6.67 -0.35 2.25
N THR A 150 -7.36 -0.48 3.37
CA THR A 150 -7.10 -1.51 4.37
C THR A 150 -8.13 -2.64 4.32
N LEU A 151 -7.78 -3.78 4.92
CA LEU A 151 -8.61 -4.97 4.96
C LEU A 151 -9.96 -4.72 5.66
N GLY A 152 -9.96 -4.00 6.79
CA GLY A 152 -11.18 -3.69 7.52
C GLY A 152 -12.17 -2.86 6.69
N GLU A 153 -11.64 -1.90 5.92
CA GLU A 153 -12.46 -1.07 5.02
C GLU A 153 -13.05 -1.91 3.88
N LEU A 154 -12.25 -2.82 3.30
CA LEU A 154 -12.71 -3.73 2.25
C LEU A 154 -13.85 -4.63 2.75
N LEU A 155 -13.66 -5.25 3.92
CA LEU A 155 -14.62 -6.17 4.50
C LEU A 155 -15.90 -5.48 4.94
N SER A 156 -15.79 -4.30 5.56
CA SER A 156 -16.96 -3.47 5.90
C SER A 156 -17.80 -3.18 4.65
N CYS A 157 -17.14 -2.81 3.54
CA CYS A 157 -17.84 -2.60 2.27
C CYS A 157 -18.46 -3.88 1.69
N TYR A 158 -17.90 -5.05 1.93
CA TYR A 158 -18.47 -6.33 1.48
C TYR A 158 -19.66 -6.76 2.33
N VAL A 159 -19.59 -6.59 3.65
CA VAL A 159 -20.71 -6.87 4.57
C VAL A 159 -21.91 -5.98 4.25
N SER A 160 -21.68 -4.70 3.96
CA SER A 160 -22.75 -3.77 3.57
C SER A 160 -23.15 -3.84 2.09
N GLU A 161 -22.66 -4.84 1.34
CA GLU A 161 -22.91 -5.02 -0.10
C GLU A 161 -22.60 -3.79 -0.97
N GLN A 162 -21.71 -2.92 -0.49
CA GLN A 162 -21.35 -1.68 -1.15
C GLN A 162 -20.39 -1.91 -2.30
N LEU A 163 -19.38 -2.78 -2.10
CA LEU A 163 -18.38 -3.13 -3.12
C LEU A 163 -18.67 -4.46 -3.82
N ILE A 164 -19.95 -4.78 -3.98
CA ILE A 164 -20.44 -6.03 -4.58
C ILE A 164 -21.45 -5.71 -5.68
N PHE A 165 -21.42 -6.47 -6.77
CA PHE A 165 -22.45 -6.40 -7.82
C PHE A 165 -22.72 -7.79 -8.42
N THR A 166 -23.84 -7.92 -9.12
CA THR A 166 -24.17 -9.12 -9.89
C THR A 166 -23.63 -8.95 -11.31
N ASN A 167 -22.75 -9.85 -11.75
CA ASN A 167 -22.19 -9.81 -13.10
C ASN A 167 -23.19 -10.30 -14.16
N LEU A 168 -22.81 -10.23 -15.44
CA LEU A 168 -23.67 -10.64 -16.56
C LEU A 168 -24.09 -12.13 -16.51
N SER A 169 -23.31 -12.97 -15.82
CA SER A 169 -23.64 -14.39 -15.59
C SER A 169 -24.55 -14.60 -14.37
N GLY A 170 -25.02 -13.53 -13.72
CA GLY A 170 -25.86 -13.62 -12.53
C GLY A 170 -25.09 -13.92 -11.24
N HIS A 171 -23.76 -13.87 -11.25
CA HIS A 171 -22.93 -14.21 -10.09
C HIS A 171 -22.54 -12.98 -9.28
N ARG A 172 -22.46 -13.17 -7.96
CA ARG A 172 -21.95 -12.16 -7.02
C ARG A 172 -20.44 -11.94 -7.27
N SER A 173 -20.08 -10.71 -7.56
CA SER A 173 -18.72 -10.28 -7.88
C SER A 173 -18.25 -9.20 -6.91
N TYR A 174 -17.03 -9.36 -6.41
CA TYR A 174 -16.42 -8.55 -5.36
C TYR A 174 -15.41 -7.58 -5.97
N VAL A 175 -15.67 -6.28 -5.86
CA VAL A 175 -14.75 -5.24 -6.36
C VAL A 175 -13.57 -5.13 -5.41
N TYR A 176 -12.37 -5.17 -5.96
CA TYR A 176 -11.14 -5.18 -5.18
C TYR A 176 -10.08 -4.20 -5.68
N ALA A 177 -10.28 -3.59 -6.85
CA ALA A 177 -9.47 -2.49 -7.36
C ALA A 177 -10.28 -1.57 -8.27
N ILE A 178 -9.85 -0.31 -8.41
CA ILE A 178 -10.44 0.66 -9.33
C ILE A 178 -9.34 1.44 -10.06
N ASP A 179 -8.92 1.00 -11.23
CA ASP A 179 -7.87 1.67 -12.02
C ASP A 179 -8.47 2.72 -12.98
N GLY A 180 -7.69 3.74 -13.36
CA GLY A 180 -8.01 4.62 -14.48
C GLY A 180 -7.94 6.13 -14.23
N GLY A 181 -8.16 6.91 -15.29
CA GLY A 181 -8.22 8.38 -15.26
C GLY A 181 -9.64 8.90 -15.46
N ILE A 182 -9.81 10.21 -15.63
CA ILE A 182 -11.10 10.79 -16.04
C ILE A 182 -11.52 10.15 -17.39
N GLY A 183 -12.69 9.52 -17.46
CA GLY A 183 -13.28 8.95 -18.69
C GLY A 183 -12.89 7.51 -19.06
N ARG A 184 -11.87 6.90 -18.44
CA ARG A 184 -11.51 5.48 -18.64
C ARG A 184 -11.14 4.85 -17.31
N ARG A 185 -12.16 4.51 -16.53
CA ARG A 185 -12.01 3.86 -15.24
C ARG A 185 -12.52 2.43 -15.30
N ALA A 186 -11.78 1.52 -14.69
CA ALA A 186 -12.03 0.10 -14.73
C ALA A 186 -12.07 -0.47 -13.33
N LEU A 187 -13.13 -1.22 -13.04
CA LEU A 187 -13.23 -1.99 -11.81
C LEU A 187 -12.56 -3.33 -12.04
N HIS A 188 -11.71 -3.74 -11.10
CA HIS A 188 -11.25 -5.11 -11.03
C HIS A 188 -12.10 -5.83 -10.00
N ALA A 189 -12.62 -6.98 -10.40
CA ALA A 189 -13.55 -7.77 -9.62
C ALA A 189 -13.17 -9.24 -9.60
N PHE A 190 -13.60 -9.92 -8.55
CA PHE A 190 -13.47 -11.36 -8.35
C PHE A 190 -14.87 -11.99 -8.37
N ASP A 191 -15.11 -12.93 -9.27
CA ASP A 191 -16.34 -13.73 -9.29
C ASP A 191 -16.18 -14.89 -8.30
N SER A 192 -16.96 -14.87 -7.21
CA SER A 192 -16.83 -15.88 -6.16
C SER A 192 -17.29 -17.28 -6.55
N ARG A 193 -18.06 -17.41 -7.64
CA ARG A 193 -18.55 -18.71 -8.12
C ARG A 193 -17.54 -19.37 -9.04
N THR A 194 -16.92 -18.60 -9.94
CA THR A 194 -15.92 -19.13 -10.89
C THR A 194 -14.49 -19.06 -10.38
N GLY A 195 -14.22 -18.25 -9.34
CA GLY A 195 -12.87 -17.97 -8.86
C GLY A 195 -12.07 -17.06 -9.79
N ALA A 196 -12.71 -16.47 -10.81
CA ALA A 196 -12.03 -15.69 -11.83
C ALA A 196 -11.86 -14.23 -11.43
N PHE A 197 -10.69 -13.67 -11.75
CA PHE A 197 -10.44 -12.24 -11.70
C PHE A 197 -10.74 -11.63 -13.07
N PHE A 198 -11.50 -10.54 -13.10
CA PHE A 198 -11.84 -9.87 -14.34
C PHE A 198 -11.89 -8.35 -14.16
N ARG A 199 -12.01 -7.65 -15.29
CA ARG A 199 -12.11 -6.20 -15.36
C ARG A 199 -13.43 -5.83 -16.00
N THR A 200 -14.16 -4.88 -15.42
CA THR A 200 -15.39 -4.33 -15.98
C THR A 200 -15.32 -2.81 -16.12
N LEU A 201 -16.00 -2.29 -17.15
CA LEU A 201 -16.11 -0.87 -17.47
C LEU A 201 -17.55 -0.36 -17.30
N ASP A 202 -18.45 -1.14 -16.67
CA ASP A 202 -19.86 -0.77 -16.51
C ASP A 202 -19.97 0.61 -15.80
N PRO A 203 -20.47 1.66 -16.49
CA PRO A 203 -20.51 3.01 -15.96
C PRO A 203 -21.41 3.17 -14.72
N LYS A 204 -22.50 2.39 -14.62
CA LYS A 204 -23.47 2.49 -13.52
C LYS A 204 -22.87 1.94 -12.24
N ILE A 205 -22.28 0.75 -12.32
CA ILE A 205 -21.56 0.12 -11.19
C ILE A 205 -20.40 1.01 -10.80
N HIS A 206 -19.64 1.46 -11.78
CA HIS A 206 -18.45 2.27 -11.58
C HIS A 206 -18.73 3.57 -10.80
N ARG A 207 -19.78 4.34 -11.14
CA ARG A 207 -20.12 5.58 -10.41
C ARG A 207 -20.40 5.31 -8.92
N ARG A 208 -21.15 4.25 -8.61
CA ARG A 208 -21.46 3.85 -7.22
C ARG A 208 -20.20 3.45 -6.46
N MET A 209 -19.38 2.57 -7.02
CA MET A 209 -18.17 2.05 -6.39
C MET A 209 -17.14 3.16 -6.11
N MET A 210 -17.01 4.12 -7.03
CA MET A 210 -16.17 5.28 -6.84
C MET A 210 -16.62 6.16 -5.68
N TRP A 211 -17.92 6.42 -5.59
CA TRP A 211 -18.46 7.24 -4.51
C TRP A 211 -18.16 6.62 -3.14
N ILE A 212 -18.33 5.30 -3.00
CA ILE A 212 -17.95 4.57 -1.79
C ILE A 212 -16.46 4.71 -1.51
N TYR A 213 -15.61 4.47 -2.51
CA TYR A 213 -14.15 4.56 -2.34
C TYR A 213 -13.68 5.96 -1.89
N GLU A 214 -14.31 7.01 -2.40
CA GLU A 214 -13.97 8.42 -2.13
C GLU A 214 -14.44 8.92 -0.76
N ASN A 215 -15.48 8.31 -0.18
CA ASN A 215 -16.15 8.81 1.04
C ASN A 215 -16.22 7.79 2.16
N PHE A 216 -15.53 6.65 2.00
CA PHE A 216 -15.40 5.70 3.09
C PHE A 216 -14.56 6.31 4.21
N GLU A 217 -15.17 6.43 5.39
CA GLU A 217 -14.50 6.84 6.62
C GLU A 217 -14.31 5.61 7.52
N PRO A 218 -13.06 5.25 7.88
CA PRO A 218 -12.81 4.13 8.77
C PRO A 218 -13.22 4.46 10.20
N SER A 219 -13.65 3.44 10.93
CA SER A 219 -14.03 3.55 12.34
C SER A 219 -12.86 3.90 13.28
N PHE A 220 -11.62 3.79 12.80
CA PHE A 220 -10.40 4.16 13.52
C PHE A 220 -9.43 4.87 12.57
N ALA A 221 -8.51 5.65 13.14
CA ALA A 221 -7.47 6.31 12.35
C ALA A 221 -6.57 5.29 11.64
N TYR A 222 -6.23 5.57 10.38
CA TYR A 222 -5.33 4.73 9.60
C TYR A 222 -3.93 4.71 10.22
N THR A 223 -3.47 3.53 10.59
CA THR A 223 -2.09 3.27 11.02
C THR A 223 -1.63 1.98 10.36
N PRO A 224 -0.67 2.00 9.42
CA PRO A 224 -0.26 0.80 8.68
C PRO A 224 0.10 -0.35 9.64
N SER A 225 -0.52 -1.51 9.42
CA SER A 225 -0.25 -2.69 10.25
C SER A 225 0.98 -3.46 9.77
N VAL A 226 1.68 -4.08 10.72
CA VAL A 226 2.73 -5.09 10.46
C VAL A 226 2.17 -6.46 10.10
N TRP A 227 0.85 -6.64 10.23
CA TRP A 227 0.15 -7.85 9.82
C TRP A 227 0.03 -7.92 8.31
N THR A 228 0.00 -9.14 7.79
CA THR A 228 -0.18 -9.45 6.37
C THR A 228 -1.34 -10.42 6.21
N ILE A 229 -1.92 -10.50 5.01
CA ILE A 229 -3.00 -11.46 4.73
C ILE A 229 -2.60 -12.91 5.07
N PRO A 230 -1.41 -13.43 4.68
CA PRO A 230 -0.99 -14.78 5.09
C PRO A 230 -1.02 -14.99 6.60
N ARG A 231 -0.41 -14.08 7.37
CA ARG A 231 -0.39 -14.19 8.84
C ARG A 231 -1.77 -14.14 9.46
N LEU A 232 -2.68 -13.34 8.90
CA LEU A 232 -4.06 -13.30 9.36
C LEU A 232 -4.80 -14.61 9.08
N ILE A 233 -4.58 -15.24 7.92
CA ILE A 233 -5.19 -16.54 7.61
C ILE A 233 -4.79 -17.56 8.68
N ASP A 234 -3.50 -17.67 8.99
CA ASP A 234 -2.99 -18.64 9.98
C ASP A 234 -3.68 -18.47 11.35
N VAL A 235 -3.85 -17.22 11.81
CA VAL A 235 -4.51 -16.92 13.08
C VAL A 235 -6.00 -17.27 13.05
N LEU A 236 -6.70 -16.88 11.98
CA LEU A 236 -8.14 -17.11 11.87
C LEU A 236 -8.47 -18.60 11.73
N GLU A 237 -7.65 -19.37 11.01
CA GLU A 237 -7.81 -20.82 10.90
C GLU A 237 -7.55 -21.52 12.23
N THR A 238 -6.53 -21.09 12.99
CA THR A 238 -6.23 -21.66 14.31
C THR A 238 -7.37 -21.40 15.31
N LYS A 239 -7.96 -20.21 15.28
CA LYS A 239 -9.13 -19.87 16.10
C LYS A 239 -10.36 -20.70 15.71
N GLY A 240 -10.62 -20.87 14.42
CA GLY A 240 -11.73 -21.69 13.93
C GLY A 240 -11.65 -23.15 14.39
N ALA A 241 -10.44 -23.72 14.45
CA ALA A 241 -10.23 -25.09 14.95
C ALA A 241 -10.49 -25.23 16.47
N GLN A 242 -10.40 -24.16 17.25
CA GLN A 242 -10.66 -24.16 18.69
C GLN A 242 -12.15 -24.00 19.02
N GLU A 243 -12.95 -23.43 18.12
CA GLU A 243 -14.41 -23.30 18.29
C GLU A 243 -15.17 -24.58 17.92
N GLU A 244 -14.52 -25.52 17.24
CA GLU A 244 -15.09 -26.82 16.81
C GLU A 244 -14.79 -27.98 17.78
N HIS A 245 -14.14 -27.70 18.92
CA HIS A 245 -13.81 -28.65 19.99
C HIS A 245 -14.38 -28.21 21.34
#